data_AF-A0A0V1Q557-F1
#
_entry.id   AF-A0A0V1Q557-F1
#
_cell.length_a   1.000
_cell.length_b   1.000
_cell.length_c   1.000
_cell.angle_alpha   90.00
_cell.angle_beta   90.00
_cell.angle_gamma   90.00
#
_symmetry.space_group_name_H-M   'P 1'
#
loop_
_entity.id
_entity.type
_entity.pdbx_description
1 polymer ?
#
loop_
_entity_poly.entity_id
_entity_poly.type
_entity_poly.pdbx_seq_one_letter_code
_entity_poly.pdbx_strand_id
1 'polypeptide(L)'
;MSSDTESIDQDDYAIEDENELLMHNHNTLPKNCKKYWNKRYSLFSKFDEGIFMTAELWFSVTPEDIAIYTAQLVLELMPEARNILDICCGGGGNTIQFANYFPSVGSIDINPTNMKCTMHNAAVYGVENRIWPKVGDWNQFSLVLPDGSPNQKWIPQHLRNTTTPSAIFDFIFCSPPWGGPSYKDADGFDVYNMQPFPINQLCHQVMQYTQNYGLFLPRSTNLDQLRRLTTELYGDSGKCRIIFLNINGYCKGLLALFGPTVSAESADCHSFLPEEEYTAY
;
A
#
# COMPACT_ATOMS: atom_id res chain seq x y z
N MET A 1 -5.97 -45.07 -5.11
CA MET A 1 -5.07 -43.97 -4.71
C MET A 1 -5.85 -42.69 -4.96
N SER A 2 -6.55 -42.22 -3.92
CA SER A 2 -7.28 -40.95 -3.94
C SER A 2 -6.26 -39.83 -3.76
N SER A 3 -6.22 -38.90 -4.71
CA SER A 3 -5.44 -37.67 -4.61
C SER A 3 -6.32 -36.64 -3.89
N ASP A 4 -6.12 -36.50 -2.59
CA ASP A 4 -6.80 -35.47 -1.82
C ASP A 4 -6.07 -34.13 -2.08
N THR A 5 -6.57 -33.36 -3.03
CA THR A 5 -6.27 -31.93 -3.13
C THR A 5 -7.09 -31.22 -2.07
N GLU A 6 -6.46 -30.90 -0.93
CA GLU A 6 -7.02 -29.96 0.05
C GLU A 6 -7.13 -28.58 -0.61
N SER A 7 -8.37 -28.17 -0.91
CA SER A 7 -8.71 -26.78 -1.17
C SER A 7 -8.53 -26.00 0.13
N ILE A 8 -7.58 -25.06 0.14
CA ILE A 8 -7.44 -24.11 1.25
C ILE A 8 -8.58 -23.11 1.09
N ASP A 9 -9.60 -23.24 1.93
CA ASP A 9 -10.74 -22.33 1.97
C ASP A 9 -10.29 -20.92 2.41
N GLN A 10 -10.91 -19.89 1.82
CA GLN A 10 -10.67 -18.47 2.16
C GLN A 10 -11.00 -18.14 3.62
N ASP A 11 -11.78 -18.99 4.31
CA ASP A 11 -12.18 -18.82 5.70
C ASP A 11 -11.06 -19.11 6.71
N ASP A 12 -9.94 -19.74 6.31
CA ASP A 12 -8.80 -20.04 7.21
C ASP A 12 -7.98 -18.80 7.65
N TYR A 13 -8.33 -17.61 7.15
CA TYR A 13 -7.62 -16.35 7.42
C TYR A 13 -8.51 -15.25 8.01
N ALA A 14 -9.81 -15.48 8.17
CA ALA A 14 -10.70 -14.55 8.83
C ALA A 14 -10.58 -14.70 10.36
N ILE A 15 -9.81 -13.82 11.00
CA ILE A 15 -9.77 -13.73 12.47
C ILE A 15 -10.31 -12.34 12.86
N GLU A 16 -11.63 -12.23 12.98
CA GLU A 16 -12.32 -11.09 13.59
C GLU A 16 -12.54 -11.33 15.10
N ASP A 17 -11.49 -11.68 15.84
CA ASP A 17 -11.60 -11.80 17.29
C ASP A 17 -10.93 -10.59 17.96
N GLU A 18 -11.68 -9.81 18.73
CA GLU A 18 -11.14 -8.73 19.57
C GLU A 18 -10.10 -9.25 20.58
N ASN A 19 -9.99 -10.58 20.74
CA ASN A 19 -9.01 -11.29 21.58
C ASN A 19 -7.80 -11.84 20.81
N GLU A 20 -7.60 -11.46 19.54
CA GLU A 20 -6.41 -11.89 18.80
C GLU A 20 -5.13 -11.45 19.51
N LEU A 21 -4.20 -12.39 19.68
CA LEU A 21 -2.87 -12.10 20.23
C LEU A 21 -2.05 -11.33 19.17
N LEU A 22 -1.69 -10.08 19.45
CA LEU A 22 -0.94 -9.25 18.49
C LEU A 22 0.58 -9.37 18.62
N MET A 23 1.06 -9.90 19.75
CA MET A 23 2.48 -10.14 19.98
C MET A 23 2.75 -11.65 19.93
N HIS A 24 3.33 -12.09 18.82
CA HIS A 24 3.63 -13.51 18.63
C HIS A 24 5.08 -13.85 18.96
N ASN A 25 5.28 -15.01 19.59
CA ASN A 25 6.51 -15.76 19.47
C ASN A 25 6.28 -16.95 18.51
N HIS A 26 7.34 -17.68 18.14
CA HIS A 26 7.22 -18.83 17.23
C HIS A 26 6.17 -19.88 17.67
N ASN A 27 5.91 -20.02 18.97
CA ASN A 27 4.95 -20.99 19.49
C ASN A 27 3.51 -20.48 19.43
N THR A 28 3.30 -19.18 19.65
CA THR A 28 1.96 -18.56 19.63
C THR A 28 1.54 -18.08 18.23
N LEU A 29 2.45 -18.09 17.26
CA LEU A 29 2.14 -17.75 15.87
C LEU A 29 1.25 -18.84 15.22
N PRO A 30 0.16 -18.46 14.52
CA PRO A 30 -0.67 -19.41 13.78
C PRO A 30 0.16 -20.28 12.81
N LYS A 31 -0.24 -21.54 12.65
CA LYS A 31 0.54 -22.54 11.89
C LYS A 31 0.84 -22.09 10.44
N ASN A 32 -0.17 -21.54 9.77
CA ASN A 32 -0.08 -20.97 8.41
C ASN A 32 0.92 -19.79 8.32
N CYS A 33 1.15 -19.09 9.42
CA CYS A 33 2.05 -17.94 9.49
C CYS A 33 3.49 -18.29 9.89
N LYS A 34 3.76 -19.47 10.46
CA LYS A 34 5.11 -19.87 10.95
C LYS A 34 6.22 -19.77 9.90
N LYS A 35 5.89 -19.97 8.62
CA LYS A 35 6.84 -19.80 7.50
C LYS A 35 7.38 -18.37 7.36
N TYR A 36 6.68 -17.37 7.89
CA TYR A 36 7.10 -15.96 7.89
C TYR A 36 7.91 -15.56 9.13
N TRP A 37 8.00 -16.41 10.17
CA TRP A 37 8.69 -16.08 11.41
C TRP A 37 10.15 -15.66 11.20
N ASN A 38 10.88 -16.37 10.33
CA ASN A 38 12.27 -16.06 10.01
C ASN A 38 12.42 -14.76 9.21
N LYS A 39 11.32 -14.21 8.69
CA LYS A 39 11.28 -12.94 7.95
C LYS A 39 10.83 -11.76 8.82
N ARG A 40 10.50 -11.96 10.10
CA ARG A 40 9.96 -10.91 10.96
C ARG A 40 10.82 -9.62 10.97
N TYR A 41 12.14 -9.75 11.00
CA TYR A 41 13.05 -8.59 10.96
C TYR A 41 13.14 -7.91 9.58
N SER A 42 12.74 -8.60 8.51
CA SER A 42 12.58 -7.97 7.19
C SER A 42 11.23 -7.28 7.02
N LEU A 43 10.25 -7.59 7.88
CA LEU A 43 8.95 -6.89 7.92
C LEU A 43 9.05 -5.66 8.82
N PHE A 44 9.66 -5.82 10.00
CA PHE A 44 10.00 -4.76 10.94
C PHE A 44 11.35 -5.04 11.59
N SER A 45 12.35 -4.21 11.31
CA SER A 45 13.68 -4.23 11.92
C SER A 45 13.60 -4.15 13.45
N LYS A 46 12.62 -3.40 13.97
CA LYS A 46 12.32 -3.24 15.40
C LYS A 46 11.38 -4.30 15.98
N PHE A 47 11.21 -5.47 15.33
CA PHE A 47 10.22 -6.48 15.75
C PHE A 47 10.25 -6.79 17.26
N ASP A 48 11.43 -6.99 17.84
CA ASP A 48 11.60 -7.35 19.25
C ASP A 48 11.42 -6.15 20.22
N GLU A 49 11.26 -4.92 19.71
CA GLU A 49 10.93 -3.73 20.51
C GLU A 49 9.41 -3.63 20.81
N GLY A 50 8.64 -4.65 20.43
CA GLY A 50 7.23 -4.79 20.81
C GLY A 50 6.24 -4.59 19.68
N ILE A 51 6.59 -4.97 18.44
CA ILE A 51 5.72 -4.82 17.27
C ILE A 51 4.45 -5.66 17.41
N PHE A 52 3.32 -5.08 17.01
CA PHE A 52 2.01 -5.71 16.93
C PHE A 52 1.69 -6.14 15.50
N MET A 53 1.29 -7.40 15.34
CA MET A 53 0.87 -7.98 14.07
C MET A 53 -0.28 -8.95 14.31
N THR A 54 -1.41 -8.75 13.62
CA THR A 54 -2.43 -9.78 13.41
C THR A 54 -1.87 -10.88 12.50
N ALA A 55 -2.55 -12.01 12.42
CA ALA A 55 -2.20 -13.12 11.52
C ALA A 55 -2.12 -12.67 10.04
N GLU A 56 -3.02 -11.78 9.63
CA GLU A 56 -3.08 -11.22 8.27
C GLU A 56 -1.77 -10.46 7.91
N LEU A 57 -1.28 -9.66 8.86
CA LEU A 57 -0.14 -8.77 8.65
C LEU A 57 1.17 -9.50 8.34
N TRP A 58 1.29 -10.78 8.71
CA TRP A 58 2.47 -11.60 8.40
C TRP A 58 2.70 -11.83 6.91
N PHE A 59 1.65 -11.71 6.09
CA PHE A 59 1.75 -11.85 4.64
C PHE A 59 1.35 -10.59 3.87
N SER A 60 0.67 -9.61 4.50
CA SER A 60 0.25 -8.37 3.83
C SER A 60 1.19 -7.18 4.08
N VAL A 61 1.96 -7.16 5.18
CA VAL A 61 2.90 -6.06 5.43
C VAL A 61 4.00 -6.03 4.37
N THR A 62 4.18 -4.84 3.76
CA THR A 62 5.29 -4.56 2.87
C THR A 62 6.62 -4.71 3.61
N PRO A 63 7.60 -5.47 3.09
CA PRO A 63 8.93 -5.54 3.69
C PRO A 63 9.53 -4.15 3.91
N GLU A 64 10.23 -3.97 5.03
CA GLU A 64 10.68 -2.64 5.49
C GLU A 64 11.57 -1.94 4.46
N ASP A 65 12.50 -2.65 3.82
CA ASP A 65 13.37 -2.07 2.80
C ASP A 65 12.58 -1.50 1.60
N ILE A 66 11.49 -2.16 1.20
CA ILE A 66 10.62 -1.69 0.12
C ILE A 66 9.82 -0.45 0.57
N ALA A 67 9.32 -0.46 1.80
CA ALA A 67 8.60 0.67 2.36
C ALA A 67 9.52 1.91 2.50
N ILE A 68 10.77 1.71 2.94
CA ILE A 68 11.81 2.76 3.00
C ILE A 68 12.07 3.31 1.60
N TYR A 69 12.35 2.44 0.63
CA TYR A 69 12.61 2.84 -0.74
C TYR A 69 11.44 3.64 -1.32
N THR A 70 10.22 3.16 -1.12
CA THR A 70 9.01 3.84 -1.62
C THR A 70 8.87 5.24 -1.03
N ALA A 71 9.09 5.41 0.27
CA ALA A 71 9.00 6.71 0.91
C ALA A 71 10.12 7.68 0.47
N GLN A 72 11.35 7.18 0.29
CA GLN A 72 12.48 7.96 -0.23
C GLN A 72 12.26 8.40 -1.68
N LEU A 73 11.77 7.49 -2.53
CA LEU A 73 11.43 7.81 -3.91
C LEU A 73 10.36 8.90 -4.00
N VAL A 74 9.32 8.81 -3.17
CA VAL A 74 8.27 9.85 -3.11
C VAL A 74 8.86 11.19 -2.68
N LEU A 75 9.80 11.20 -1.71
CA LEU A 75 10.47 12.42 -1.27
C LEU A 75 11.36 13.01 -2.37
N GLU A 76 12.08 12.18 -3.12
CA GLU A 76 12.91 12.64 -4.23
C GLU A 76 12.08 13.24 -5.36
N LEU A 77 10.98 12.56 -5.72
CA LEU A 77 10.09 13.03 -6.79
C LEU A 77 9.28 14.25 -6.38
N MET A 78 8.98 14.41 -5.09
CA MET A 78 8.20 15.52 -4.56
C MET A 78 8.82 16.05 -3.25
N PRO A 79 9.95 16.79 -3.32
CA PRO A 79 10.68 17.26 -2.13
C PRO A 79 9.87 18.18 -1.20
N GLU A 80 8.89 18.87 -1.78
CA GLU A 80 8.01 19.81 -1.06
C GLU A 80 6.72 19.15 -0.56
N ALA A 81 6.52 17.85 -0.77
CA ALA A 81 5.32 17.15 -0.30
C ALA A 81 5.22 17.17 1.23
N ARG A 82 4.00 17.33 1.73
CA ARG A 82 3.71 17.48 3.16
C ARG A 82 2.65 16.51 3.65
N ASN A 83 1.57 16.37 2.88
CA ASN A 83 0.38 15.61 3.24
C ASN A 83 0.32 14.34 2.40
N ILE A 84 0.65 13.22 3.03
CA ILE A 84 0.59 11.89 2.41
C ILE A 84 -0.61 11.14 2.98
N LEU A 85 -1.22 10.28 2.17
CA LEU A 85 -2.28 9.38 2.62
C LEU A 85 -1.97 7.94 2.22
N ASP A 86 -1.93 7.03 3.19
CA ASP A 86 -1.95 5.59 2.96
C ASP A 86 -3.39 5.08 3.15
N ILE A 87 -4.02 4.61 2.07
CA ILE A 87 -5.44 4.19 2.10
C ILE A 87 -5.65 2.71 2.45
N CYS A 88 -4.57 1.93 2.61
CA CYS A 88 -4.59 0.51 3.00
C CYS A 88 -3.40 0.23 3.93
N CYS A 89 -3.38 0.89 5.10
CA CYS A 89 -2.16 0.97 5.91
C CYS A 89 -1.78 -0.35 6.62
N GLY A 90 -2.73 -1.26 6.84
CA GLY A 90 -2.47 -2.57 7.44
C GLY A 90 -1.80 -2.46 8.82
N GLY A 91 -0.59 -2.99 8.92
CA GLY A 91 0.25 -2.97 10.13
C GLY A 91 1.18 -1.75 10.22
N GLY A 92 1.08 -0.82 9.28
CA GLY A 92 1.83 0.43 9.27
C GLY A 92 3.16 0.37 8.52
N GLY A 93 3.45 -0.68 7.74
CA GLY A 93 4.73 -0.82 7.03
C GLY A 93 5.10 0.42 6.20
N ASN A 94 4.24 0.82 5.26
CA ASN A 94 4.46 2.03 4.45
C ASN A 94 4.17 3.31 5.23
N THR A 95 3.07 3.38 5.98
CA THR A 95 2.73 4.51 6.86
C THR A 95 3.91 4.99 7.72
N ILE A 96 4.61 4.08 8.40
CA ILE A 96 5.74 4.40 9.28
C ILE A 96 6.86 5.05 8.48
N GLN A 97 7.17 4.49 7.30
CA GLN A 97 8.24 5.03 6.46
C GLN A 97 7.85 6.35 5.83
N PHE A 98 6.61 6.56 5.41
CA PHE A 98 6.14 7.90 5.02
C PHE A 98 6.28 8.88 6.18
N ALA A 99 5.90 8.49 7.40
CA ALA A 99 5.98 9.37 8.56
C ALA A 99 7.42 9.70 8.97
N ASN A 100 8.42 8.91 8.58
CA ASN A 100 9.83 9.28 8.75
C ASN A 100 10.22 10.52 7.93
N TYR A 101 9.65 10.69 6.72
CA TYR A 101 10.04 11.74 5.77
C TYR A 101 9.05 12.90 5.68
N PHE A 102 7.75 12.65 5.89
CA PHE A 102 6.69 13.63 5.68
C PHE A 102 6.04 14.07 7.00
N PRO A 103 5.66 15.36 7.13
CA PRO A 103 5.16 15.92 8.38
C PRO A 103 3.72 15.50 8.73
N SER A 104 2.92 15.07 7.76
CA SER A 104 1.51 14.70 7.95
C SER A 104 1.16 13.49 7.10
N VAL A 105 0.82 12.39 7.77
CA VAL A 105 0.46 11.12 7.14
C VAL A 105 -0.92 10.68 7.60
N GLY A 106 -1.87 10.63 6.68
CA GLY A 106 -3.14 9.94 6.91
C GLY A 106 -2.97 8.45 6.76
N SER A 107 -3.65 7.68 7.61
CA SER A 107 -3.67 6.22 7.49
C SER A 107 -5.09 5.70 7.61
N ILE A 108 -5.51 4.95 6.61
CA ILE A 108 -6.84 4.34 6.53
C ILE A 108 -6.69 2.83 6.47
N ASP A 109 -7.49 2.15 7.29
CA ASP A 109 -7.71 0.72 7.20
C ASP A 109 -9.15 0.41 7.59
N ILE A 110 -9.74 -0.58 6.94
CA ILE A 110 -11.09 -1.03 7.27
C ILE A 110 -11.10 -1.81 8.60
N ASN A 111 -10.01 -2.51 8.91
CA ASN A 111 -9.87 -3.34 10.10
C ASN A 111 -9.36 -2.48 11.28
N PRO A 112 -10.18 -2.29 12.34
CA PRO A 112 -9.79 -1.51 13.51
C PRO A 112 -8.59 -2.11 14.26
N THR A 113 -8.39 -3.42 14.22
CA THR A 113 -7.25 -4.10 14.88
C THR A 113 -5.96 -3.85 14.10
N ASN A 114 -5.99 -3.90 12.77
CA ASN A 114 -4.85 -3.50 11.95
C ASN A 114 -4.48 -2.03 12.18
N MET A 115 -5.47 -1.13 12.28
CA MET A 115 -5.22 0.27 12.65
C MET A 115 -4.57 0.43 14.04
N LYS A 116 -4.98 -0.37 15.04
CA LYS A 116 -4.30 -0.42 16.35
C LYS A 116 -2.85 -0.84 16.19
N CYS A 117 -2.56 -1.87 15.39
CA CYS A 117 -1.19 -2.29 15.06
C CYS A 117 -0.42 -1.15 14.39
N THR A 118 -0.99 -0.46 13.40
CA THR A 118 -0.36 0.68 12.72
C THR A 118 0.09 1.75 13.70
N MET A 119 -0.82 2.22 14.58
CA MET A 119 -0.49 3.30 15.52
C MET A 119 0.53 2.85 16.58
N HIS A 120 0.39 1.64 17.12
CA HIS A 120 1.34 1.09 18.08
C HIS A 120 2.74 0.93 17.47
N ASN A 121 2.82 0.35 16.27
CA ASN A 121 4.08 0.17 15.56
C ASN A 121 4.71 1.53 15.23
N ALA A 122 3.93 2.53 14.84
CA ALA A 122 4.42 3.88 14.65
C ALA A 122 5.00 4.51 15.93
N ALA A 123 4.44 4.19 17.11
CA ALA A 123 5.00 4.59 18.39
C ALA A 123 6.37 3.95 18.65
N VAL A 124 6.52 2.66 18.36
CA VAL A 124 7.80 1.92 18.45
C VAL A 124 8.89 2.53 17.54
N TYR A 125 8.49 3.02 16.36
CA TYR A 125 9.39 3.73 15.44
C TYR A 125 9.55 5.23 15.77
N GLY A 126 8.79 5.78 16.72
CA GLY A 126 8.91 7.17 17.17
C GLY A 126 8.30 8.21 16.21
N VAL A 127 7.36 7.80 15.36
CA VAL A 127 6.75 8.66 14.31
C VAL A 127 5.24 8.86 14.45
N GLU A 128 4.63 8.29 15.49
CA GLU A 128 3.17 8.35 15.72
C GLU A 128 2.58 9.77 15.66
N ASN A 129 3.33 10.77 16.09
CA ASN A 129 2.88 12.17 16.18
C ASN A 129 2.69 12.85 14.81
N ARG A 130 3.15 12.22 13.73
CA ARG A 130 2.96 12.67 12.34
C ARG A 130 1.79 11.97 11.66
N ILE A 131 1.17 11.00 12.32
CA ILE A 131 0.12 10.15 11.73
C ILE A 131 -1.24 10.50 12.32
N TRP A 132 -2.24 10.64 11.47
CA TRP A 132 -3.64 10.68 11.89
C TRP A 132 -4.40 9.45 11.37
N PRO A 133 -4.96 8.63 12.26
CA PRO A 133 -5.65 7.40 11.86
C PRO A 133 -7.12 7.64 11.48
N LYS A 134 -7.63 6.86 10.54
CA LYS A 134 -9.06 6.78 10.23
C LYS A 134 -9.46 5.35 9.92
N VAL A 135 -10.22 4.72 10.81
CA VAL A 135 -10.81 3.40 10.53
C VAL A 135 -12.04 3.53 9.64
N GLY A 136 -12.10 2.73 8.58
CA GLY A 136 -13.29 2.53 7.75
C GLY A 136 -12.98 2.14 6.31
N ASP A 137 -14.04 1.87 5.56
CA ASP A 137 -13.96 1.45 4.16
C ASP A 137 -13.66 2.65 3.24
N TRP A 138 -12.54 2.58 2.52
CA TRP A 138 -12.17 3.58 1.51
C TRP A 138 -13.25 3.75 0.43
N ASN A 139 -13.92 2.67 0.02
CA ASN A 139 -15.00 2.74 -0.97
C ASN A 139 -16.16 3.61 -0.48
N GLN A 140 -16.43 3.62 0.83
CA GLN A 140 -17.44 4.50 1.44
C GLN A 140 -16.93 5.93 1.62
N PHE A 141 -15.66 6.09 2.02
CA PHE A 141 -15.06 7.42 2.20
C PHE A 141 -14.89 8.18 0.89
N SER A 142 -14.63 7.49 -0.21
CA SER A 142 -14.42 8.06 -1.53
C SER A 142 -15.70 8.26 -2.36
N LEU A 143 -16.88 7.99 -1.78
CA LEU A 143 -18.15 8.26 -2.46
C LEU A 143 -18.28 9.75 -2.79
N VAL A 144 -18.70 10.02 -4.02
CA VAL A 144 -19.06 11.37 -4.47
C VAL A 144 -20.41 11.77 -3.85
N LEU A 145 -20.50 12.99 -3.34
CA LEU A 145 -21.72 13.53 -2.74
C LEU A 145 -22.79 13.84 -3.80
N PRO A 146 -24.07 14.03 -3.42
CA PRO A 146 -25.15 14.32 -4.38
C PRO A 146 -24.93 15.58 -5.24
N ASP A 147 -24.10 16.51 -4.78
CA ASP A 147 -23.73 17.73 -5.52
C ASP A 147 -22.54 17.52 -6.48
N GLY A 148 -22.03 16.29 -6.60
CA GLY A 148 -20.88 15.94 -7.44
C GLY A 148 -19.53 16.20 -6.78
N SER A 149 -19.48 16.74 -5.55
CA SER A 149 -18.22 17.02 -4.87
C SER A 149 -17.64 15.78 -4.14
N PRO A 150 -16.31 15.68 -3.99
CA PRO A 150 -15.69 14.63 -3.18
C PRO A 150 -16.11 14.71 -1.71
N ASN A 151 -16.38 13.56 -1.08
CA ASN A 151 -16.66 13.50 0.35
C ASN A 151 -15.40 13.78 1.18
N GLN A 152 -15.35 14.93 1.85
CA GLN A 152 -14.22 15.31 2.70
C GLN A 152 -14.50 15.19 4.20
N LYS A 153 -15.67 14.67 4.62
CA LYS A 153 -16.08 14.66 6.04
C LYS A 153 -15.18 13.79 6.93
N TRP A 154 -14.55 12.77 6.35
CA TRP A 154 -13.62 11.88 7.05
C TRP A 154 -12.22 12.50 7.22
N ILE A 155 -11.88 13.52 6.44
CA ILE A 155 -10.58 14.21 6.45
C ILE A 155 -10.54 15.20 7.63
N PRO A 156 -9.41 15.35 8.35
CA PRO A 156 -9.23 16.38 9.36
C PRO A 156 -9.58 17.78 8.84
N GLN A 157 -10.32 18.58 9.61
CA GLN A 157 -10.89 19.85 9.14
C GLN A 157 -9.85 20.81 8.55
N HIS A 158 -8.65 20.85 9.12
CA HIS A 158 -7.57 21.74 8.69
C HIS A 158 -6.90 21.32 7.37
N LEU A 159 -7.15 20.11 6.87
CA LEU A 159 -6.63 19.60 5.59
C LEU A 159 -7.66 19.69 4.46
N ARG A 160 -8.95 19.91 4.77
CA ARG A 160 -10.02 19.97 3.75
C ARG A 160 -9.80 21.13 2.80
N ASN A 161 -10.08 20.90 1.52
CA ASN A 161 -9.98 21.92 0.48
C ASN A 161 -11.18 21.79 -0.48
N THR A 162 -12.13 22.70 -0.37
CA THR A 162 -13.32 22.73 -1.25
C THR A 162 -13.07 23.40 -2.59
N THR A 163 -12.01 24.21 -2.70
CA THR A 163 -11.66 24.92 -3.94
C THR A 163 -10.89 24.03 -4.90
N THR A 164 -9.98 23.21 -4.39
CA THR A 164 -9.19 22.26 -5.18
C THR A 164 -9.08 20.93 -4.44
N PRO A 165 -10.15 20.11 -4.39
CA PRO A 165 -10.15 18.84 -3.68
C PRO A 165 -9.05 17.89 -4.13
N SER A 166 -8.73 17.89 -5.43
CA SER A 166 -7.69 17.04 -6.02
C SER A 166 -6.26 17.45 -5.68
N ALA A 167 -6.08 18.41 -4.76
CA ALA A 167 -4.79 18.84 -4.22
C ALA A 167 -4.81 18.86 -2.67
N ILE A 168 -5.69 18.06 -2.05
CA ILE A 168 -5.72 17.90 -0.58
C ILE A 168 -4.47 17.14 -0.11
N PHE A 169 -4.13 16.06 -0.83
CA PHE A 169 -2.95 15.26 -0.57
C PHE A 169 -1.95 15.45 -1.70
N ASP A 170 -0.67 15.62 -1.33
CA ASP A 170 0.42 15.72 -2.28
C ASP A 170 0.66 14.37 -2.96
N PHE A 171 0.50 13.29 -2.19
CA PHE A 171 0.59 11.91 -2.65
C PHE A 171 -0.39 10.99 -1.92
N ILE A 172 -0.97 10.06 -2.66
CA ILE A 172 -1.74 8.95 -2.08
C ILE A 172 -1.06 7.63 -2.43
N PHE A 173 -0.85 6.79 -1.43
CA PHE A 173 -0.32 5.44 -1.59
C PHE A 173 -1.39 4.40 -1.29
N CYS A 174 -1.37 3.30 -2.03
CA CYS A 174 -2.22 2.14 -1.75
C CYS A 174 -1.46 0.83 -2.01
N SER A 175 -1.43 -0.04 -1.01
CA SER A 175 -1.08 -1.45 -1.16
C SER A 175 -2.35 -2.28 -0.96
N PRO A 176 -3.22 -2.40 -1.99
CA PRO A 176 -4.50 -3.09 -1.84
C PRO A 176 -4.29 -4.57 -1.50
N PRO A 177 -5.28 -5.26 -0.89
CA PRO A 177 -5.21 -6.70 -0.73
C PRO A 177 -5.23 -7.38 -2.11
N TRP A 178 -4.28 -8.28 -2.35
CA TRP A 178 -4.17 -8.99 -3.63
C TRP A 178 -4.90 -10.34 -3.66
N GLY A 179 -5.65 -10.69 -2.60
CA GLY A 179 -6.23 -12.03 -2.43
C GLY A 179 -5.32 -13.04 -1.72
N GLY A 180 -4.30 -12.56 -0.99
CA GLY A 180 -3.41 -13.41 -0.17
C GLY A 180 -2.47 -14.31 -0.98
N PRO A 181 -1.76 -15.27 -0.37
CA PRO A 181 -0.74 -16.09 -1.05
C PRO A 181 -1.21 -16.93 -2.26
N SER A 182 -2.51 -16.93 -2.54
CA SER A 182 -3.17 -17.69 -3.60
C SER A 182 -3.37 -16.92 -4.91
N TYR A 183 -2.94 -15.65 -5.05
CA TYR A 183 -3.11 -14.82 -6.28
C TYR A 183 -2.38 -15.33 -7.55
N LYS A 184 -1.97 -16.60 -7.58
CA LYS A 184 -1.16 -17.20 -8.63
C LYS A 184 -1.98 -17.43 -9.90
N ASP A 185 -2.20 -16.37 -10.68
CA ASP A 185 -2.64 -16.51 -12.06
C ASP A 185 -1.44 -16.77 -12.97
N ALA A 186 -1.53 -17.85 -13.74
CA ALA A 186 -0.53 -18.21 -14.75
C ALA A 186 -0.46 -17.18 -15.90
N ASP A 187 -1.54 -16.41 -16.10
CA ASP A 187 -1.72 -15.48 -17.22
C ASP A 187 -1.53 -13.99 -16.83
N GLY A 188 -1.01 -13.75 -15.62
CA GLY A 188 -0.84 -12.41 -15.06
C GLY A 188 -2.03 -11.97 -14.19
N PHE A 189 -1.75 -11.11 -13.22
CA PHE A 189 -2.76 -10.62 -12.26
C PHE A 189 -3.65 -9.57 -12.91
N ASP A 190 -4.97 -9.83 -12.92
CA ASP A 190 -6.00 -8.98 -13.51
C ASP A 190 -6.37 -7.84 -12.55
N VAL A 191 -5.88 -6.63 -12.83
CA VAL A 191 -6.11 -5.45 -12.00
C VAL A 191 -7.52 -4.90 -12.12
N TYR A 192 -8.26 -5.19 -13.20
CA TYR A 192 -9.66 -4.75 -13.35
C TYR A 192 -10.62 -5.59 -12.51
N ASN A 193 -10.28 -6.85 -12.25
CA ASN A 193 -11.09 -7.75 -11.42
C ASN A 193 -10.60 -7.85 -9.96
N MET A 194 -9.55 -7.11 -9.59
CA MET A 194 -9.05 -7.04 -8.22
C MET A 194 -10.16 -6.59 -7.25
N GLN A 195 -10.30 -7.29 -6.12
CA GLN A 195 -11.26 -6.97 -5.07
C GLN A 195 -10.55 -6.62 -3.77
N PRO A 196 -11.09 -5.69 -2.95
CA PRO A 196 -12.33 -4.94 -3.14
C PRO A 196 -12.15 -3.66 -4.01
N PHE A 197 -11.01 -3.55 -4.70
CA PHE A 197 -10.60 -2.36 -5.43
C PHE A 197 -10.30 -2.65 -6.90
N PRO A 198 -11.32 -2.74 -7.77
CA PRO A 198 -11.09 -2.69 -9.22
C PRO A 198 -10.25 -1.47 -9.56
N ILE A 199 -9.15 -1.66 -10.29
CA ILE A 199 -8.12 -0.61 -10.46
C ILE A 199 -8.68 0.69 -11.05
N ASN A 200 -9.64 0.58 -11.97
CA ASN A 200 -10.29 1.71 -12.59
C ASN A 200 -11.07 2.52 -11.54
N GLN A 201 -11.84 1.85 -10.68
CA GLN A 201 -12.57 2.49 -9.60
C GLN A 201 -11.60 3.14 -8.60
N LEU A 202 -10.56 2.41 -8.18
CA LEU A 202 -9.56 2.89 -7.23
C LEU A 202 -8.88 4.17 -7.73
N CYS A 203 -8.41 4.19 -8.98
CA CYS A 203 -7.77 5.37 -9.55
C CYS A 203 -8.72 6.57 -9.59
N HIS A 204 -9.97 6.41 -10.06
CA HIS A 204 -10.94 7.51 -10.06
C HIS A 204 -11.25 8.02 -8.65
N GLN A 205 -11.32 7.14 -7.65
CA GLN A 205 -11.51 7.51 -6.25
C GLN A 205 -10.34 8.32 -5.71
N VAL A 206 -9.11 7.89 -5.98
CA VAL A 206 -7.88 8.54 -5.54
C VAL A 206 -7.69 9.91 -6.20
N MET A 207 -7.97 10.02 -7.50
CA MET A 207 -7.85 11.27 -8.27
C MET A 207 -8.80 12.38 -7.80
N GLN A 208 -9.83 12.06 -7.02
CA GLN A 208 -10.67 13.08 -6.36
C GLN A 208 -9.90 13.92 -5.34
N TYR A 209 -8.80 13.39 -4.78
CA TYR A 209 -8.11 13.97 -3.62
C TYR A 209 -6.64 14.32 -3.88
N THR A 210 -6.05 13.82 -4.97
CA THR A 210 -4.66 14.09 -5.37
C THR A 210 -4.50 14.09 -6.89
N GLN A 211 -3.37 14.60 -7.37
CA GLN A 211 -2.89 14.41 -8.74
C GLN A 211 -1.78 13.36 -8.85
N ASN A 212 -1.14 12.97 -7.74
CA ASN A 212 -0.02 12.03 -7.75
C ASN A 212 -0.30 10.88 -6.79
N TYR A 213 -0.17 9.65 -7.26
CA TYR A 213 -0.41 8.48 -6.42
C TYR A 213 0.39 7.26 -6.86
N GLY A 214 0.58 6.32 -5.93
CA GLY A 214 1.33 5.10 -6.15
C GLY A 214 0.57 3.88 -5.66
N LEU A 215 0.62 2.82 -6.45
CA LEU A 215 -0.02 1.54 -6.14
C LEU A 215 1.05 0.45 -6.06
N PHE A 216 1.11 -0.27 -4.95
CA PHE A 216 1.95 -1.45 -4.82
C PHE A 216 1.14 -2.70 -5.20
N LEU A 217 1.53 -3.32 -6.32
CA LEU A 217 0.77 -4.36 -7.00
C LEU A 217 1.60 -5.66 -7.11
N PRO A 218 0.93 -6.80 -7.35
CA PRO A 218 1.60 -8.06 -7.60
C PRO A 218 2.63 -7.97 -8.73
N ARG A 219 3.74 -8.68 -8.57
CA ARG A 219 4.79 -8.78 -9.62
C ARG A 219 4.29 -9.35 -10.95
N SER A 220 3.18 -10.09 -10.93
CA SER A 220 2.55 -10.68 -12.10
C SER A 220 1.50 -9.76 -12.74
N THR A 221 1.30 -8.53 -12.26
CA THR A 221 0.33 -7.58 -12.81
C THR A 221 0.46 -7.44 -14.33
N ASN A 222 -0.69 -7.52 -14.99
CA ASN A 222 -0.77 -7.37 -16.44
C ASN A 222 -0.45 -5.92 -16.86
N LEU A 223 0.73 -5.71 -17.47
CA LEU A 223 1.18 -4.38 -17.87
C LEU A 223 0.36 -3.77 -19.01
N ASP A 224 -0.25 -4.59 -19.87
CA ASP A 224 -1.16 -4.10 -20.92
C ASP A 224 -2.46 -3.54 -20.32
N GLN A 225 -2.92 -4.09 -19.19
CA GLN A 225 -4.04 -3.50 -18.44
C GLN A 225 -3.64 -2.15 -17.83
N LEU A 226 -2.45 -2.04 -17.23
CA LEU A 226 -1.96 -0.77 -16.69
C LEU A 226 -1.78 0.29 -17.79
N ARG A 227 -1.26 -0.11 -18.95
CA ARG A 227 -1.12 0.78 -20.12
C ARG A 227 -2.49 1.28 -20.60
N ARG A 228 -3.46 0.39 -20.77
CA ARG A 228 -4.83 0.76 -21.16
C ARG A 228 -5.46 1.71 -20.17
N LEU A 229 -5.39 1.40 -18.88
CA LEU A 229 -5.88 2.27 -17.82
C LEU A 229 -5.20 3.65 -17.86
N THR A 230 -3.90 3.71 -18.09
CA THR A 230 -3.16 4.97 -18.19
C THR A 230 -3.69 5.83 -19.34
N THR A 231 -3.94 5.23 -20.50
CA THR A 231 -4.56 5.91 -21.65
C THR A 231 -5.99 6.35 -21.34
N GLU A 232 -6.79 5.53 -20.65
CA GLU A 232 -8.15 5.87 -20.22
C GLU A 232 -8.18 7.08 -19.29
N LEU A 233 -7.23 7.17 -18.36
CA LEU A 233 -7.18 8.23 -17.34
C LEU A 233 -6.53 9.53 -17.84
N TYR A 234 -5.52 9.44 -18.70
CA TYR A 234 -4.64 10.58 -19.05
C TYR A 234 -4.49 10.81 -20.56
N GLY A 235 -5.19 10.04 -21.40
CA GLY A 235 -5.10 10.10 -22.86
C GLY A 235 -3.84 9.43 -23.43
N ASP A 236 -3.66 9.51 -24.75
CA ASP A 236 -2.60 8.79 -25.48
C ASP A 236 -1.17 9.15 -25.05
N SER A 237 -0.98 10.36 -24.52
CA SER A 237 0.31 10.83 -24.00
C SER A 237 0.51 10.58 -22.49
N GLY A 238 -0.49 9.96 -21.84
CA GLY A 238 -0.46 9.62 -20.43
C GLY A 238 0.70 8.68 -20.09
N LYS A 239 1.33 8.91 -18.94
CA LYS A 239 2.44 8.07 -18.46
C LYS A 239 2.12 7.49 -17.09
N CYS A 240 2.52 6.23 -16.92
CA CYS A 240 2.59 5.53 -15.64
C CYS A 240 4.01 5.00 -15.51
N ARG A 241 4.69 5.34 -14.40
CA ARG A 241 6.03 4.85 -14.12
C ARG A 241 5.91 3.52 -13.37
N ILE A 242 6.53 2.47 -13.91
CA ILE A 242 6.55 1.13 -13.31
C ILE A 242 7.94 0.84 -12.76
N ILE A 243 8.01 0.42 -11.50
CA ILE A 243 9.27 0.03 -10.85
C ILE A 243 9.09 -1.36 -10.24
N PHE A 244 9.88 -2.33 -10.68
CA PHE A 244 9.92 -3.65 -10.05
C PHE A 244 10.77 -3.61 -8.77
N LEU A 245 10.20 -4.10 -7.68
CA LEU A 245 10.81 -4.03 -6.35
C LEU A 245 11.42 -5.39 -6.00
N ASN A 246 12.75 -5.45 -6.00
CA ASN A 246 13.53 -6.66 -5.73
C ASN A 246 14.14 -6.63 -4.33
N ILE A 247 14.18 -7.80 -3.68
CA ILE A 247 15.01 -8.02 -2.48
C ILE A 247 15.81 -9.29 -2.71
N ASN A 248 17.14 -9.18 -2.63
CA ASN A 248 18.09 -10.27 -2.84
C ASN A 248 17.86 -11.01 -4.17
N GLY A 249 17.68 -10.26 -5.27
CA GLY A 249 17.42 -10.82 -6.61
C GLY A 249 16.02 -11.41 -6.82
N TYR A 250 15.10 -11.26 -5.86
CA TYR A 250 13.71 -11.75 -5.98
C TYR A 250 12.72 -10.59 -6.00
N CYS A 251 11.98 -10.46 -7.11
CA CYS A 251 10.87 -9.52 -7.25
C CYS A 251 9.73 -9.84 -6.26
N LYS A 252 9.37 -8.83 -5.46
CA LYS A 252 8.31 -8.86 -4.45
C LYS A 252 7.00 -8.28 -4.96
N GLY A 253 7.07 -7.37 -5.92
CA GLY A 253 5.93 -6.68 -6.50
C GLY A 253 6.41 -5.59 -7.45
N LEU A 254 5.47 -4.80 -7.95
CA LEU A 254 5.77 -3.60 -8.70
C LEU A 254 5.08 -2.39 -8.06
N LEU A 255 5.74 -1.24 -8.15
CA LEU A 255 5.18 0.06 -7.82
C LEU A 255 4.74 0.74 -9.11
N ALA A 256 3.45 1.02 -9.23
CA ALA A 256 2.87 1.78 -10.35
C ALA A 256 2.57 3.22 -9.89
N LEU A 257 3.26 4.19 -10.48
CA LEU A 257 3.16 5.61 -10.14
C LEU A 257 2.41 6.37 -11.23
N PHE A 258 1.35 7.06 -10.82
CA PHE A 258 0.46 7.84 -11.67
C PHE A 258 0.46 9.29 -11.23
N GLY A 259 0.38 10.20 -12.21
CA GLY A 259 0.35 11.64 -11.96
C GLY A 259 1.54 12.37 -12.58
N PRO A 260 1.36 13.64 -12.91
CA PRO A 260 2.30 14.40 -13.75
C PRO A 260 3.70 14.51 -13.14
N THR A 261 3.81 14.51 -11.80
CA THR A 261 5.10 14.66 -11.12
C THR A 261 5.82 13.33 -10.99
N VAL A 262 5.11 12.29 -10.55
CA VAL A 262 5.71 10.99 -10.23
C VAL A 262 5.92 10.11 -11.47
N SER A 263 5.25 10.38 -12.58
CA SER A 263 5.45 9.67 -13.85
C SER A 263 6.32 10.43 -14.86
N ALA A 264 6.79 11.63 -14.53
CA ALA A 264 7.71 12.38 -15.38
C ALA A 264 9.00 11.60 -15.61
N GLU A 265 9.63 11.75 -16.77
CA GLU A 265 10.99 11.25 -17.01
C GLU A 265 11.96 12.16 -16.25
N SER A 266 12.41 11.75 -15.07
CA SER A 266 13.49 12.46 -14.37
C SER A 266 14.83 11.90 -14.88
N ALA A 267 15.73 12.78 -15.33
CA ALA A 267 17.06 12.41 -15.79
C ALA A 267 17.95 11.73 -14.72
N ASP A 268 17.57 11.80 -13.43
CA ASP A 268 18.44 11.48 -12.30
C ASP A 268 17.99 10.29 -11.41
N CYS A 269 16.93 9.57 -11.77
CA CYS A 269 16.39 8.45 -10.95
C CYS A 269 17.24 7.15 -11.03
N HIS A 270 18.45 7.21 -11.61
CA HIS A 270 19.37 6.07 -11.70
C HIS A 270 20.23 5.88 -10.44
N SER A 271 20.06 6.71 -9.41
CA SER A 271 21.08 6.89 -8.36
C SER A 271 20.95 6.01 -7.11
N PHE A 272 19.98 5.08 -7.03
CA PHE A 272 19.71 4.35 -5.78
C PHE A 272 20.03 2.85 -5.76
N LEU A 273 20.42 2.22 -6.87
CA LEU A 273 20.93 0.83 -6.88
C LEU A 273 22.07 0.67 -7.90
N PRO A 274 23.10 -0.15 -7.62
CA PRO A 274 24.15 -0.45 -8.59
C PRO A 274 23.55 -0.96 -9.89
N GLU A 275 24.12 -0.53 -11.03
CA GLU A 275 23.63 -0.67 -12.42
C GLU A 275 23.24 -2.11 -12.87
N GLU A 276 23.43 -3.14 -12.04
CA GLU A 276 23.23 -4.55 -12.38
C GLU A 276 21.78 -5.06 -12.26
N GLU A 277 20.80 -4.26 -11.82
CA GLU A 277 19.40 -4.69 -11.62
C GLU A 277 18.35 -4.07 -12.57
N TYR A 278 18.73 -3.61 -13.77
CA TYR A 278 17.75 -3.10 -14.74
C TYR A 278 17.55 -4.04 -15.94
N THR A 279 16.32 -4.56 -16.08
CA THR A 279 15.67 -4.75 -17.38
C THR A 279 14.47 -3.80 -17.44
N ALA A 280 14.62 -2.71 -18.20
CA ALA A 280 13.49 -1.85 -18.55
C ALA A 280 12.61 -2.56 -19.59
N TYR A 281 11.30 -2.58 -19.36
CA TYR A 281 10.27 -2.95 -20.34
C TYR A 281 9.31 -1.77 -20.50
#